data_AF-A0A6C7MC95-F1
#
_entry.id   AF-A0A6C7MC95-F1
#
_cell.length_a   1.000
_cell.length_b   1.000
_cell.length_c   1.000
_cell.angle_alpha   90.00
_cell.angle_beta   90.00
_cell.angle_gamma   90.00
#
_symmetry.space_group_name_H-M   'P 1'
#
loop_
_entity.id
_entity.type
_entity.pdbx_description
1 polymer ?
#
loop_
_entity_poly.entity_id
_entity_poly.type
_entity_poly.pdbx_seq_one_letter_code
_entity_poly.pdbx_strand_id
1 'polypeptide(L)'
;LKEIEILNHQILEQLKSISERISSEIFASVKEKDAYFYKESKGFLKKDLYTRYDYKAPYISSDDAFLAMFYNSDAMSKEFKKIKNELYKSFEEIKMKLKGFINILEREILLFKAEFSNIQKDHIFQSDKNFSELRAFCNASDEYFLKDFKELLFKSILELDLFFEKLNLKAFTNYENATKLSLAFFSRKINESRVLYELDSSEFVLFYPKKSEIYERVLNELNVYEFEALLINKPILTKIAKNFLEQSQILIQEKSKFLDLKKAELRKRRVQILNVRESIKED
;
A
#
# COMPACT_ATOMS: atom_id res chain seq x y z
N LEU A 1 -6.50 -13.05 -5.44
CA LEU A 1 -5.04 -13.06 -5.15
C LEU A 1 -4.21 -12.63 -6.36
N LYS A 2 -4.33 -13.28 -7.52
CA LYS A 2 -3.59 -12.88 -8.75
C LYS A 2 -3.77 -11.40 -9.13
N GLU A 3 -4.99 -10.87 -9.04
CA GLU A 3 -5.25 -9.44 -9.30
C GLU A 3 -4.52 -8.50 -8.33
N ILE A 4 -4.40 -8.90 -7.06
CA ILE A 4 -3.69 -8.12 -6.03
C ILE A 4 -2.18 -8.13 -6.29
N GLU A 5 -1.66 -9.28 -6.73
CA GLU A 5 -0.25 -9.41 -7.12
C GLU A 5 0.08 -8.53 -8.33
N ILE A 6 -0.80 -8.51 -9.35
CA ILE A 6 -0.70 -7.58 -10.49
C ILE A 6 -0.68 -6.13 -9.99
N LEU A 7 -1.57 -5.76 -9.06
CA LEU A 7 -1.59 -4.41 -8.51
C LEU A 7 -0.30 -4.05 -7.77
N ASN A 8 0.29 -4.98 -7.00
CA ASN A 8 1.57 -4.73 -6.33
C ASN A 8 2.68 -4.37 -7.33
N HIS A 9 2.78 -5.13 -8.43
CA HIS A 9 3.74 -4.84 -9.50
C HIS A 9 3.43 -3.50 -10.18
N GLN A 10 2.16 -3.22 -10.46
CA GLN A 10 1.75 -1.93 -11.04
C GLN A 10 2.16 -0.75 -10.16
N ILE A 11 1.93 -0.82 -8.84
CA ILE A 11 2.34 0.26 -7.92
C ILE A 11 3.86 0.47 -7.99
N LEU A 12 4.65 -0.60 -7.95
CA LEU A 12 6.11 -0.50 -8.00
C LEU A 12 6.61 0.11 -9.32
N GLU A 13 6.07 -0.34 -10.45
CA GLU A 13 6.46 0.20 -11.76
C GLU A 13 6.03 1.67 -11.93
N GLN A 14 4.89 2.07 -11.36
CA GLN A 14 4.49 3.48 -11.33
C GLN A 14 5.46 4.33 -10.48
N LEU A 15 5.92 3.83 -9.33
CA LEU A 15 6.95 4.52 -8.53
C LEU A 15 8.27 4.68 -9.29
N LYS A 16 8.69 3.62 -10.00
CA LYS A 16 9.88 3.67 -10.87
C LYS A 16 9.71 4.65 -12.02
N SER A 17 8.53 4.68 -12.66
CA SER A 17 8.21 5.62 -13.74
C SER A 17 8.27 7.08 -13.27
N ILE A 18 7.73 7.38 -12.09
CA ILE A 18 7.85 8.70 -11.44
C ILE A 18 9.33 9.06 -11.24
N SER A 19 10.14 8.12 -10.71
CA SER A 19 11.57 8.32 -10.50
C SER A 19 12.34 8.56 -11.82
N GLU A 20 12.01 7.81 -12.87
CA GLU A 20 12.61 7.96 -14.21
C GLU A 20 12.28 9.32 -14.82
N ARG A 21 11.03 9.80 -14.65
CA ARG A 21 10.61 11.12 -15.10
C ARG A 21 11.38 12.22 -14.39
N ILE A 22 11.45 12.18 -13.06
CA ILE A 22 12.17 13.17 -12.24
C ILE A 22 13.66 13.17 -12.59
N SER A 23 14.28 12.00 -12.64
CA SER A 23 15.72 11.90 -12.93
C SER A 23 16.09 12.41 -14.33
N SER A 24 15.21 12.21 -15.33
CA SER A 24 15.39 12.76 -16.67
C SER A 24 15.38 14.28 -16.68
N GLU A 25 14.48 14.92 -15.92
CA GLU A 25 14.41 16.38 -15.81
C GLU A 25 15.56 16.98 -14.98
N ILE A 26 15.99 16.29 -13.91
CA ILE A 26 17.21 16.67 -13.18
C ILE A 26 18.41 16.62 -14.12
N PHE A 27 18.56 15.56 -14.92
CA PHE A 27 19.65 15.42 -15.87
C PHE A 27 19.63 16.53 -16.94
N ALA A 28 18.45 16.85 -17.49
CA ALA A 28 18.27 17.94 -18.44
C ALA A 28 18.61 19.33 -17.85
N SER A 29 18.53 19.47 -16.53
CA SER A 29 18.85 20.70 -15.80
C SER A 29 20.34 20.87 -15.50
N VAL A 30 21.16 19.84 -15.73
CA VAL A 30 22.63 19.95 -15.64
C VAL A 30 23.15 20.65 -16.88
N LYS A 31 23.70 21.86 -16.69
CA LYS A 31 24.26 22.70 -17.75
C LYS A 31 25.77 22.80 -17.59
N GLU A 32 26.45 23.30 -18.61
CA GLU A 32 27.84 23.74 -18.49
C GLU A 32 27.90 25.26 -18.35
N LYS A 33 28.82 25.76 -17.53
CA LYS A 33 29.10 27.19 -17.37
C LYS A 33 30.59 27.43 -17.46
N ASP A 34 30.97 28.59 -18.03
CA ASP A 34 32.34 29.06 -17.98
C ASP A 34 32.78 29.33 -16.53
N ALA A 35 33.94 28.80 -16.17
CA ALA A 35 34.57 28.92 -14.88
C ALA A 35 36.07 29.18 -15.03
N TYR A 36 36.70 29.67 -13.98
CA TYR A 36 38.13 29.98 -13.98
C TYR A 36 38.72 29.82 -12.59
N PHE A 37 39.98 29.44 -12.52
CA PHE A 37 40.76 29.45 -11.28
C PHE A 37 42.14 30.08 -11.52
N TYR A 38 42.79 30.44 -10.42
CA TYR A 38 44.12 31.06 -10.42
C TYR A 38 45.11 30.13 -9.72
N LYS A 39 46.25 29.87 -10.35
CA LYS A 39 47.40 29.19 -9.70
C LYS A 39 48.61 30.11 -9.67
N GLU A 40 49.41 30.01 -8.61
CA GLU A 40 50.63 30.80 -8.46
C GLU A 40 51.59 30.50 -9.62
N SER A 41 52.00 31.54 -10.33
CA SER A 41 52.91 31.45 -11.47
C SER A 41 54.31 31.10 -10.95
N LYS A 42 54.83 29.94 -11.36
CA LYS A 42 56.23 29.54 -11.11
C LYS A 42 57.18 30.36 -12.00
N GLY A 43 57.36 31.65 -11.69
CA GLY A 43 58.24 32.59 -12.39
C GLY A 43 59.38 33.09 -11.50
N PHE A 44 60.59 33.21 -12.05
CA PHE A 44 61.83 33.34 -11.27
C PHE A 44 62.14 34.76 -10.71
N LEU A 45 61.31 35.79 -10.97
CA LEU A 45 61.72 37.18 -10.72
C LEU A 45 60.64 38.13 -10.16
N LYS A 46 59.39 37.68 -9.93
CA LYS A 46 58.34 38.48 -9.26
C LYS A 46 57.49 37.61 -8.36
N LYS A 47 57.35 38.00 -7.08
CA LYS A 47 56.41 37.41 -6.12
C LYS A 47 54.97 37.86 -6.49
N ASP A 48 53.98 37.05 -6.12
CA ASP A 48 52.54 37.34 -6.24
C ASP A 48 51.97 37.39 -7.68
N LEU A 49 52.56 36.65 -8.62
CA LEU A 49 51.96 36.45 -9.94
C LEU A 49 51.02 35.24 -9.91
N TYR A 50 49.77 35.43 -10.32
CA TYR A 50 48.79 34.37 -10.48
C TYR A 50 48.42 34.22 -11.96
N THR A 51 48.48 33.00 -12.49
CA THR A 51 48.02 32.67 -13.85
C THR A 51 46.57 32.22 -13.80
N ARG A 52 45.71 32.84 -14.62
CA ARG A 52 44.32 32.42 -14.82
C ARG A 52 44.24 31.22 -15.75
N TYR A 53 43.43 30.23 -15.37
CA TYR A 53 43.09 29.07 -16.18
C TYR A 53 41.56 29.04 -16.36
N ASP A 54 41.11 29.12 -17.61
CA ASP A 54 39.69 29.03 -17.96
C ASP A 54 39.30 27.57 -18.26
N TYR A 55 38.10 27.18 -17.85
CA TYR A 55 37.56 25.84 -18.09
C TYR A 55 36.03 25.83 -18.12
N LYS A 56 35.44 24.74 -18.59
CA LYS A 56 33.98 24.49 -18.51
C LYS A 56 33.68 23.65 -17.28
N ALA A 57 32.79 24.13 -16.44
CA ALA A 57 32.34 23.43 -15.24
C ALA A 57 30.88 22.96 -15.38
N PRO A 58 30.53 21.77 -14.87
CA PRO A 58 29.13 21.41 -14.69
C PRO A 58 28.49 22.36 -13.68
N TYR A 59 27.25 22.74 -13.95
CA TYR A 59 26.46 23.65 -13.15
C TYR A 59 24.99 23.22 -13.14
N ILE A 60 24.39 23.22 -11.96
CA ILE A 60 22.96 23.00 -11.79
C ILE A 60 22.41 24.04 -10.82
N SER A 61 21.39 24.78 -11.27
CA SER A 61 20.60 25.65 -10.40
C SER A 61 19.47 24.83 -9.81
N SER A 62 19.59 24.44 -8.54
CA SER A 62 18.61 23.57 -7.88
C SER A 62 17.22 24.22 -7.83
N ASP A 63 17.14 25.51 -7.55
CA ASP A 63 15.87 26.24 -7.45
C ASP A 63 15.23 26.44 -8.82
N ASP A 64 15.98 26.91 -9.82
CA ASP A 64 15.42 27.14 -11.16
C ASP A 64 14.98 25.82 -11.81
N ALA A 65 15.72 24.74 -11.60
CA ALA A 65 15.34 23.40 -12.06
C ALA A 65 14.03 22.95 -11.42
N PHE A 66 13.90 23.11 -10.10
CA PHE A 66 12.66 22.76 -9.39
C PHE A 66 11.47 23.60 -9.88
N LEU A 67 11.66 24.91 -10.04
CA LEU A 67 10.65 25.83 -10.59
C LEU A 67 10.23 25.40 -12.00
N ALA A 68 11.18 25.04 -12.87
CA ALA A 68 10.90 24.58 -14.22
C ALA A 68 10.06 23.28 -14.24
N MET A 69 10.35 22.35 -13.33
CA MET A 69 9.70 21.04 -13.26
C MET A 69 8.24 21.10 -12.76
N PHE A 70 7.93 21.96 -11.78
CA PHE A 70 6.64 21.91 -11.07
C PHE A 70 5.86 23.23 -11.00
N TYR A 71 6.52 24.38 -11.14
CA TYR A 71 5.85 25.68 -11.06
C TYR A 71 5.60 26.30 -12.42
N ASN A 72 6.59 26.26 -13.32
CA ASN A 72 6.47 26.82 -14.67
C ASN A 72 5.68 25.89 -15.60
N SER A 73 5.64 24.59 -15.28
CA SER A 73 4.88 23.57 -15.98
C SER A 73 4.18 22.68 -14.95
N ASP A 74 2.91 22.36 -15.20
CA ASP A 74 2.12 21.47 -14.34
C ASP A 74 2.00 20.04 -14.89
N ALA A 75 2.73 19.73 -15.97
CA ALA A 75 2.63 18.46 -16.67
C ALA A 75 2.98 17.26 -15.76
N MET A 76 4.10 17.33 -15.03
CA MET A 76 4.52 16.27 -14.11
C MET A 76 3.54 16.13 -12.94
N SER A 77 3.11 17.24 -12.35
CA SER A 77 2.18 17.23 -11.22
C SER A 77 0.82 16.62 -11.61
N LYS A 78 0.31 16.92 -12.82
CA LYS A 78 -0.91 16.32 -13.37
C LYS A 78 -0.74 14.82 -13.61
N GLU A 79 0.37 14.40 -14.19
CA GLU A 79 0.70 13.00 -14.43
C GLU A 79 0.74 12.21 -13.12
N PHE A 80 1.49 12.69 -12.12
CA PHE A 80 1.62 12.01 -10.83
C PHE A 80 0.31 11.99 -10.04
N LYS A 81 -0.48 13.07 -10.13
CA LYS A 81 -1.84 13.10 -9.55
C LYS A 81 -2.76 12.08 -10.22
N LYS A 82 -2.66 11.90 -11.54
CA LYS A 82 -3.43 10.88 -12.28
C LYS A 82 -3.04 9.47 -11.82
N ILE A 83 -1.75 9.16 -11.73
CA ILE A 83 -1.23 7.89 -11.23
C ILE A 83 -1.79 7.59 -9.82
N LYS A 84 -1.68 8.56 -8.91
CA LYS A 84 -2.22 8.43 -7.55
C LYS A 84 -3.72 8.09 -7.56
N ASN A 85 -4.49 8.79 -8.38
CA ASN A 85 -5.95 8.59 -8.46
C ASN A 85 -6.31 7.22 -9.05
N GLU A 86 -5.55 6.72 -10.01
CA GLU A 86 -5.74 5.37 -10.56
C GLU A 86 -5.45 4.30 -9.50
N LEU A 87 -4.35 4.43 -8.76
CA LEU A 87 -4.03 3.52 -7.68
C LEU A 87 -5.07 3.58 -6.56
N TYR A 88 -5.54 4.77 -6.19
CA TYR A 88 -6.62 4.92 -5.21
C TYR A 88 -7.89 4.15 -5.64
N LYS A 89 -8.29 4.24 -6.91
CA LYS A 89 -9.41 3.45 -7.44
C LYS A 89 -9.17 1.95 -7.29
N SER A 90 -7.97 1.46 -7.59
CA SER A 90 -7.64 0.04 -7.40
C SER A 90 -7.74 -0.41 -5.93
N PHE A 91 -7.38 0.45 -4.98
CA PHE A 91 -7.60 0.18 -3.55
C PHE A 91 -9.09 0.13 -3.20
N GLU A 92 -9.89 1.06 -3.71
CA GLU A 92 -11.35 1.04 -3.54
C GLU A 92 -11.99 -0.23 -4.13
N GLU A 93 -11.51 -0.70 -5.29
CA GLU A 93 -11.99 -1.95 -5.90
C GLU A 93 -11.74 -3.16 -5.00
N ILE A 94 -10.57 -3.26 -4.36
CA ILE A 94 -10.28 -4.33 -3.39
C ILE A 94 -11.24 -4.24 -2.20
N LYS A 95 -11.43 -3.04 -1.64
CA LYS A 95 -12.36 -2.83 -0.51
C LYS A 95 -13.79 -3.21 -0.89
N MET A 96 -14.23 -2.87 -2.09
CA MET A 96 -15.56 -3.22 -2.59
C MET A 96 -15.73 -4.73 -2.77
N LYS A 97 -14.70 -5.46 -3.22
CA LYS A 97 -14.74 -6.93 -3.29
C LYS A 97 -14.90 -7.56 -1.90
N LEU A 98 -14.14 -7.09 -0.89
CA LEU A 98 -14.27 -7.58 0.49
C LEU A 98 -15.67 -7.30 1.07
N LYS A 99 -16.18 -6.08 0.87
CA LYS A 99 -17.56 -5.72 1.25
C LYS A 99 -18.58 -6.64 0.56
N GLY A 100 -18.38 -6.93 -0.73
CA GLY A 100 -19.24 -7.82 -1.50
C GLY A 100 -19.38 -9.22 -0.88
N PHE A 101 -18.27 -9.81 -0.41
CA PHE A 101 -18.32 -11.13 0.25
C PHE A 101 -19.14 -11.10 1.54
N ILE A 102 -18.99 -10.06 2.35
CA ILE A 102 -19.72 -9.92 3.61
C ILE A 102 -21.20 -9.64 3.36
N ASN A 103 -21.53 -8.83 2.35
CA ASN A 103 -22.91 -8.56 1.97
C ASN A 103 -23.65 -9.84 1.51
N ILE A 104 -22.96 -10.75 0.83
CA ILE A 104 -23.53 -12.06 0.46
C ILE A 104 -23.85 -12.86 1.73
N LEU A 105 -22.89 -12.96 2.65
CA LEU A 105 -23.08 -13.68 3.91
C LEU A 105 -24.21 -13.07 4.77
N GLU A 106 -24.22 -11.74 4.89
CA GLU A 106 -25.25 -10.99 5.60
C GLU A 106 -26.64 -11.29 5.07
N ARG A 107 -26.82 -11.26 3.74
CA ARG A 107 -28.11 -11.56 3.12
C ARG A 107 -28.62 -12.95 3.49
N GLU A 108 -27.76 -13.97 3.42
CA GLU A 108 -28.15 -15.35 3.74
C GLU A 108 -28.53 -15.50 5.22
N ILE A 109 -27.76 -14.87 6.13
CA ILE A 109 -28.05 -14.89 7.58
C ILE A 109 -29.38 -14.18 7.88
N LEU A 110 -29.66 -13.05 7.22
CA LEU A 110 -30.90 -12.30 7.41
C LEU A 110 -32.12 -13.04 6.86
N LEU A 111 -31.97 -13.77 5.75
CA LEU A 111 -33.03 -14.65 5.23
C LEU A 111 -33.34 -15.78 6.23
N PHE A 112 -32.30 -16.45 6.74
CA PHE A 112 -32.45 -17.45 7.81
C PHE A 112 -33.15 -16.87 9.04
N LYS A 113 -32.75 -15.66 9.47
CA LYS A 113 -33.41 -14.95 10.58
C LYS A 113 -34.90 -14.75 10.30
N ALA A 114 -35.24 -14.19 9.13
CA ALA A 114 -36.61 -13.85 8.79
C ALA A 114 -37.53 -15.08 8.75
N GLU A 115 -37.05 -16.19 8.20
CA GLU A 115 -37.78 -17.45 8.11
C GLU A 115 -38.02 -18.07 9.50
N PHE A 116 -36.95 -18.28 10.28
CA PHE A 116 -37.03 -19.09 11.50
C PHE A 116 -37.37 -18.30 12.77
N SER A 117 -37.30 -16.96 12.74
CA SER A 117 -37.75 -16.14 13.88
C SER A 117 -39.27 -16.13 14.08
N ASN A 118 -40.04 -16.53 13.06
CA ASN A 118 -41.50 -16.53 13.09
C ASN A 118 -42.13 -17.92 13.01
N ILE A 119 -41.31 -18.98 12.91
CA ILE A 119 -41.79 -20.36 12.75
C ILE A 119 -42.74 -20.77 13.89
N GLN A 120 -43.89 -21.31 13.52
CA GLN A 120 -44.91 -21.80 14.45
C GLN A 120 -45.00 -23.31 14.39
N LYS A 121 -45.56 -23.90 15.45
CA LYS A 121 -45.94 -25.31 15.44
C LYS A 121 -47.22 -25.50 14.61
N ASP A 122 -47.35 -26.67 14.00
CA ASP A 122 -48.49 -27.05 13.17
C ASP A 122 -49.62 -27.70 14.00
N HIS A 123 -49.28 -28.44 15.05
CA HIS A 123 -50.24 -29.21 15.83
C HIS A 123 -49.99 -29.15 17.35
N ILE A 124 -51.01 -29.51 18.12
CA ILE A 124 -51.01 -29.35 19.60
C ILE A 124 -49.90 -30.14 20.31
N PHE A 125 -49.51 -31.32 19.81
CA PHE A 125 -48.45 -32.15 20.43
C PHE A 125 -47.01 -31.70 20.14
N GLN A 126 -46.80 -30.64 19.34
CA GLN A 126 -45.49 -30.02 19.18
C GLN A 126 -45.25 -29.04 20.33
N SER A 127 -44.05 -29.08 20.91
CA SER A 127 -43.68 -28.31 22.10
C SER A 127 -43.61 -26.80 21.82
N ASP A 128 -44.51 -26.03 22.43
CA ASP A 128 -44.50 -24.55 22.36
C ASP A 128 -43.16 -23.96 22.81
N LYS A 129 -42.61 -24.52 23.89
CA LYS A 129 -41.32 -24.08 24.45
C LYS A 129 -40.19 -24.25 23.43
N ASN A 130 -40.15 -25.37 22.72
CA ASN A 130 -39.11 -25.62 21.71
C ASN A 130 -39.18 -24.60 20.56
N PHE A 131 -40.38 -24.32 20.05
CA PHE A 131 -40.55 -23.33 18.98
C PHE A 131 -40.30 -21.91 19.47
N SER A 132 -40.63 -21.57 20.72
CA SER A 132 -40.30 -20.27 21.32
C SER A 132 -38.79 -20.06 21.46
N GLU A 133 -38.06 -21.05 21.96
CA GLU A 133 -36.60 -21.01 22.10
C GLU A 133 -35.91 -20.91 20.73
N LEU A 134 -36.39 -21.67 19.73
CA LEU A 134 -35.88 -21.60 18.36
C LEU A 134 -36.06 -20.21 17.76
N ARG A 135 -37.25 -19.62 17.88
CA ARG A 135 -37.53 -18.27 17.38
C ARG A 135 -36.62 -17.24 18.03
N ALA A 136 -36.43 -17.29 19.34
CA ALA A 136 -35.54 -16.39 20.07
C ALA A 136 -34.07 -16.54 19.60
N PHE A 137 -33.59 -17.78 19.43
CA PHE A 137 -32.26 -18.07 18.89
C PHE A 137 -32.07 -17.51 17.48
N CYS A 138 -33.02 -17.77 16.57
CA CYS A 138 -32.96 -17.29 15.20
C CYS A 138 -33.12 -15.77 15.11
N ASN A 139 -33.85 -15.12 16.03
CA ASN A 139 -33.97 -13.67 16.07
C ASN A 139 -32.63 -12.99 16.43
N ALA A 140 -31.81 -13.63 17.28
CA ALA A 140 -30.48 -13.16 17.66
C ALA A 140 -29.35 -13.65 16.71
N SER A 141 -29.69 -14.25 15.56
CA SER A 141 -28.72 -14.86 14.64
C SER A 141 -27.70 -13.88 14.06
N ASP A 142 -28.02 -12.59 13.92
CA ASP A 142 -27.08 -11.53 13.50
C ASP A 142 -25.91 -11.42 14.48
N GLU A 143 -26.22 -11.37 15.78
CA GLU A 143 -25.22 -11.34 16.84
C GLU A 143 -24.38 -12.64 16.85
N TYR A 144 -25.01 -13.79 16.64
CA TYR A 144 -24.30 -15.06 16.64
C TYR A 144 -23.41 -15.29 15.42
N PHE A 145 -23.83 -14.84 14.23
CA PHE A 145 -23.23 -15.29 12.97
C PHE A 145 -22.66 -14.19 12.08
N LEU A 146 -22.98 -12.92 12.28
CA LEU A 146 -22.63 -11.85 11.34
C LEU A 146 -21.68 -10.80 11.91
N LYS A 147 -21.85 -10.42 13.18
CA LYS A 147 -21.07 -9.33 13.81
C LYS A 147 -19.55 -9.49 13.65
N ASP A 148 -19.00 -10.66 13.96
CA ASP A 148 -17.55 -10.90 13.93
C ASP A 148 -16.97 -10.77 12.51
N PHE A 149 -17.75 -11.16 11.49
CA PHE A 149 -17.35 -11.01 10.09
C PHE A 149 -17.33 -9.53 9.66
N LYS A 150 -18.26 -8.71 10.15
CA LYS A 150 -18.25 -7.26 9.93
C LYS A 150 -17.05 -6.60 10.62
N GLU A 151 -16.71 -7.00 11.83
CA GLU A 151 -15.52 -6.51 12.53
C GLU A 151 -14.22 -6.88 11.79
N LEU A 152 -14.12 -8.12 11.29
CA LEU A 152 -13.01 -8.56 10.45
C LEU A 152 -12.89 -7.72 9.17
N LEU A 153 -14.02 -7.43 8.50
CA LEU A 153 -14.06 -6.55 7.33
C LEU A 153 -13.54 -5.15 7.65
N PHE A 154 -14.02 -4.54 8.73
CA PHE A 154 -13.59 -3.19 9.12
C PHE A 154 -12.10 -3.13 9.41
N LYS A 155 -11.55 -4.15 10.09
CA LYS A 155 -10.11 -4.26 10.32
C LYS A 155 -9.33 -4.35 9.01
N SER A 156 -9.76 -5.20 8.08
CA SER A 156 -9.09 -5.31 6.77
C SER A 156 -9.16 -4.03 5.95
N ILE A 157 -10.29 -3.31 5.99
CA ILE A 157 -10.43 -1.99 5.34
C ILE A 157 -9.47 -0.97 5.96
N LEU A 158 -9.39 -0.90 7.29
CA LEU A 158 -8.47 -0.02 7.99
C LEU A 158 -7.01 -0.28 7.60
N GLU A 159 -6.60 -1.54 7.54
CA GLU A 159 -5.24 -1.91 7.13
C GLU A 159 -4.94 -1.51 5.67
N LEU A 160 -5.92 -1.63 4.77
CA LEU A 160 -5.80 -1.17 3.38
C LEU A 160 -5.64 0.36 3.30
N ASP A 161 -6.46 1.11 4.04
CA ASP A 161 -6.44 2.57 4.04
C ASP A 161 -5.13 3.11 4.63
N LEU A 162 -4.66 2.54 5.74
CA LEU A 162 -3.37 2.91 6.33
C LEU A 162 -2.20 2.63 5.39
N PHE A 163 -2.24 1.53 4.64
CA PHE A 163 -1.20 1.23 3.66
C PHE A 163 -1.22 2.20 2.48
N PHE A 164 -2.40 2.57 1.98
CA PHE A 164 -2.53 3.59 0.94
C PHE A 164 -2.04 4.95 1.41
N GLU A 165 -2.40 5.39 2.62
CA GLU A 165 -1.91 6.65 3.18
C GLU A 165 -0.39 6.67 3.33
N LYS A 166 0.21 5.54 3.72
CA LYS A 166 1.68 5.42 3.75
C LYS A 166 2.30 5.62 2.38
N LEU A 167 1.77 4.98 1.33
CA LEU A 167 2.20 5.17 -0.07
C LEU A 167 2.04 6.62 -0.51
N ASN A 168 0.88 7.22 -0.21
CA ASN A 168 0.54 8.58 -0.58
C ASN A 168 1.50 9.59 0.05
N LEU A 169 1.68 9.55 1.36
CA LEU A 169 2.46 10.54 2.09
C LEU A 169 3.96 10.42 1.83
N LYS A 170 4.51 9.21 1.70
CA LYS A 170 5.96 9.03 1.50
C LYS A 170 6.42 9.10 0.05
N ALA A 171 5.55 8.85 -0.92
CA ALA A 171 5.91 8.85 -2.34
C ALA A 171 5.05 9.81 -3.16
N PHE A 172 3.74 9.54 -3.31
CA PHE A 172 2.89 10.25 -4.29
C PHE A 172 2.63 11.72 -3.96
N THR A 173 2.84 12.15 -2.72
CA THR A 173 2.77 13.57 -2.31
C THR A 173 4.16 14.15 -2.03
N ASN A 174 5.16 13.31 -1.73
CA ASN A 174 6.51 13.76 -1.36
C ASN A 174 7.48 13.86 -2.54
N TYR A 175 7.02 13.64 -3.79
CA TYR A 175 7.87 13.69 -4.99
C TYR A 175 8.56 15.04 -5.18
N GLU A 176 7.90 16.15 -4.80
CA GLU A 176 8.50 17.49 -4.86
C GLU A 176 9.69 17.59 -3.90
N ASN A 177 9.53 17.13 -2.66
CA ASN A 177 10.61 17.13 -1.68
C ASN A 177 11.75 16.19 -2.09
N ALA A 178 11.42 15.00 -2.60
CA ALA A 178 12.40 14.06 -3.13
C ALA A 178 13.22 14.67 -4.28
N THR A 179 12.57 15.46 -5.14
CA THR A 179 13.24 16.20 -6.21
C THR A 179 14.17 17.28 -5.65
N LYS A 180 13.72 18.11 -4.70
CA LYS A 180 14.56 19.14 -4.05
C LYS A 180 15.80 18.54 -3.39
N LEU A 181 15.62 17.46 -2.62
CA LEU A 181 16.71 16.77 -1.94
C LEU A 181 17.73 16.19 -2.93
N SER A 182 17.25 15.56 -4.00
CA SER A 182 18.10 15.02 -5.07
C SER A 182 18.86 16.13 -5.80
N LEU A 183 18.18 17.21 -6.19
CA LEU A 183 18.79 18.38 -6.85
C LEU A 183 19.87 19.03 -5.98
N ALA A 184 19.57 19.25 -4.69
CA ALA A 184 20.52 19.85 -3.76
C ALA A 184 21.75 18.95 -3.56
N PHE A 185 21.54 17.63 -3.46
CA PHE A 185 22.63 16.66 -3.35
C PHE A 185 23.57 16.73 -4.56
N PHE A 186 23.04 16.68 -5.79
CA PHE A 186 23.88 16.75 -6.99
C PHE A 186 24.53 18.12 -7.18
N SER A 187 23.85 19.21 -6.85
CA SER A 187 24.43 20.55 -6.86
C SER A 187 25.63 20.65 -5.92
N ARG A 188 25.49 20.13 -4.69
CA ARG A 188 26.59 20.08 -3.73
C ARG A 188 27.75 19.22 -4.26
N LYS A 189 27.47 18.02 -4.76
CA LYS A 189 28.50 17.10 -5.28
C LYS A 189 29.28 17.68 -6.47
N ILE A 190 28.59 18.39 -7.37
CA ILE A 190 29.21 19.14 -8.48
C ILE A 190 30.13 20.24 -7.94
N ASN A 191 29.66 21.04 -6.97
CA ASN A 191 30.44 22.13 -6.40
C ASN A 191 31.67 21.62 -5.62
N GLU A 192 31.53 20.55 -4.84
CA GLU A 192 32.64 19.91 -4.12
C GLU A 192 33.72 19.42 -5.09
N SER A 193 33.33 18.74 -6.17
CA SER A 193 34.27 18.29 -7.19
C SER A 193 34.96 19.45 -7.91
N ARG A 194 34.23 20.55 -8.17
CA ARG A 194 34.80 21.75 -8.76
C ARG A 194 35.90 22.35 -7.88
N VAL A 195 35.65 22.49 -6.57
CA VAL A 195 36.64 23.02 -5.63
C VAL A 195 37.93 22.18 -5.63
N LEU A 196 37.81 20.84 -5.68
CA LEU A 196 38.98 19.95 -5.76
C LEU A 196 39.76 20.11 -7.08
N TYR A 197 39.05 20.26 -8.20
CA TYR A 197 39.66 20.51 -9.51
C TYR A 197 40.44 21.83 -9.55
N GLU A 198 39.91 22.88 -8.93
CA GLU A 198 40.57 24.19 -8.86
C GLU A 198 41.83 24.15 -7.97
N LEU A 199 41.85 23.29 -6.95
CA LEU A 199 43.02 23.03 -6.11
C LEU A 199 44.11 22.27 -6.88
N ASP A 200 43.78 21.10 -7.44
CA ASP A 200 44.70 20.30 -8.24
C ASP A 200 44.04 19.59 -9.43
N SER A 201 43.92 20.35 -10.52
CA SER A 201 43.44 19.86 -11.82
C SER A 201 44.23 18.72 -12.46
N SER A 202 45.40 18.33 -11.93
CA SER A 202 46.16 17.18 -12.44
C SER A 202 45.79 15.85 -11.77
N GLU A 203 45.33 15.92 -10.51
CA GLU A 203 44.90 14.75 -9.74
C GLU A 203 43.37 14.59 -9.74
N PHE A 204 42.63 15.69 -9.73
CA PHE A 204 41.16 15.66 -9.64
C PHE A 204 40.51 15.90 -10.99
N VAL A 205 39.38 15.22 -11.23
CA VAL A 205 38.52 15.40 -12.40
C VAL A 205 37.17 15.98 -11.98
N LEU A 206 36.54 16.75 -12.88
CA LEU A 206 35.21 17.29 -12.66
C LEU A 206 34.17 16.17 -12.65
N PHE A 207 33.27 16.23 -11.67
CA PHE A 207 32.16 15.30 -11.52
C PHE A 207 31.00 15.72 -12.40
N TYR A 208 30.61 14.84 -13.31
CA TYR A 208 29.39 14.94 -14.10
C TYR A 208 28.43 13.84 -13.66
N PRO A 209 27.21 14.19 -13.20
CA PRO A 209 26.27 13.19 -12.71
C PRO A 209 25.78 12.30 -13.87
N LYS A 210 25.82 10.98 -13.66
CA LYS A 210 25.25 10.03 -14.63
C LYS A 210 23.75 9.88 -14.39
N LYS A 211 22.98 9.70 -15.47
CA LYS A 211 21.52 9.51 -15.37
C LYS A 211 21.14 8.36 -14.42
N SER A 212 21.88 7.25 -14.45
CA SER A 212 21.66 6.11 -13.54
C SER A 212 21.86 6.46 -12.06
N GLU A 213 22.84 7.30 -11.73
CA GLU A 213 23.07 7.76 -10.34
C GLU A 213 21.95 8.68 -9.87
N ILE A 214 21.43 9.53 -10.77
CA ILE A 214 20.31 10.41 -10.47
C ILE A 214 19.04 9.58 -10.22
N TYR A 215 18.75 8.64 -11.11
CA TYR A 215 17.62 7.72 -10.97
C TYR A 215 17.67 6.96 -9.65
N GLU A 216 18.82 6.39 -9.32
CA GLU A 216 19.04 5.67 -8.06
C GLU A 216 18.84 6.57 -6.84
N ARG A 217 19.32 7.81 -6.89
CA ARG A 217 19.12 8.76 -5.80
C ARG A 217 17.64 9.09 -5.62
N VAL A 218 16.91 9.36 -6.70
CA VAL A 218 15.48 9.69 -6.65
C VAL A 218 14.66 8.50 -6.13
N LEU A 219 14.99 7.26 -6.51
CA LEU A 219 14.36 6.05 -5.97
C LEU A 219 14.49 5.98 -4.43
N ASN A 220 15.66 6.29 -3.91
CA ASN A 220 15.91 6.32 -2.47
C ASN A 220 15.06 7.39 -1.77
N GLU A 221 15.01 8.61 -2.30
CA GLU A 221 14.23 9.70 -1.71
C GLU A 221 12.70 9.47 -1.78
N LEU A 222 12.24 8.71 -2.79
CA LEU A 222 10.84 8.26 -2.91
C LEU A 222 10.52 7.01 -2.07
N ASN A 223 11.46 6.52 -1.27
CA ASN A 223 11.32 5.33 -0.43
C ASN A 223 10.96 4.07 -1.24
N VAL A 224 11.40 3.96 -2.49
CA VAL A 224 11.00 2.86 -3.38
C VAL A 224 11.49 1.51 -2.84
N TYR A 225 12.65 1.44 -2.19
CA TYR A 225 13.13 0.22 -1.54
C TYR A 225 12.25 -0.27 -0.39
N GLU A 226 11.73 0.66 0.42
CA GLU A 226 10.76 0.32 1.46
C GLU A 226 9.49 -0.25 0.80
N PHE A 227 9.01 0.39 -0.27
CA PHE A 227 7.81 -0.05 -0.96
C PHE A 227 7.99 -1.34 -1.76
N GLU A 228 9.14 -1.58 -2.37
CA GLU A 228 9.48 -2.85 -2.99
C GLU A 228 9.43 -3.98 -1.96
N ALA A 229 9.96 -3.75 -0.76
CA ALA A 229 9.85 -4.72 0.32
C ALA A 229 8.39 -4.98 0.75
N LEU A 230 7.52 -3.96 0.74
CA LEU A 230 6.12 -4.07 1.14
C LEU A 230 5.17 -4.52 0.01
N LEU A 231 5.59 -4.43 -1.24
CA LEU A 231 4.80 -4.80 -2.43
C LEU A 231 5.21 -6.17 -2.98
N ILE A 232 6.51 -6.50 -2.95
CA ILE A 232 7.07 -7.70 -3.59
C ILE A 232 7.53 -8.72 -2.54
N ASN A 233 8.46 -8.33 -1.66
CA ASN A 233 9.09 -9.28 -0.73
C ASN A 233 8.12 -9.76 0.35
N LYS A 234 7.34 -8.84 0.92
CA LYS A 234 6.32 -9.06 1.94
C LYS A 234 5.03 -8.33 1.54
N PRO A 235 4.31 -8.83 0.52
CA PRO A 235 3.21 -8.12 -0.12
C PRO A 235 2.07 -7.87 0.86
N ILE A 236 1.90 -6.61 1.28
CA ILE A 236 0.94 -6.22 2.32
C ILE A 236 -0.50 -6.49 1.88
N LEU A 237 -0.86 -6.12 0.65
CA LEU A 237 -2.21 -6.36 0.12
C LEU A 237 -2.56 -7.86 0.09
N THR A 238 -1.60 -8.69 -0.32
CA THR A 238 -1.75 -10.15 -0.34
C THR A 238 -1.90 -10.70 1.08
N LYS A 239 -1.11 -10.19 2.03
CA LYS A 239 -1.21 -10.56 3.45
C LYS A 239 -2.59 -10.22 4.01
N ILE A 240 -3.12 -9.03 3.75
CA ILE A 240 -4.45 -8.60 4.21
C ILE A 240 -5.52 -9.54 3.65
N ALA A 241 -5.48 -9.83 2.34
CA ALA A 241 -6.45 -10.71 1.70
C ALA A 241 -6.40 -12.16 2.22
N LYS A 242 -5.19 -12.70 2.44
CA LYS A 242 -5.01 -14.03 3.04
C LYS A 242 -5.51 -14.07 4.48
N ASN A 243 -5.18 -13.07 5.28
CA ASN A 243 -5.63 -12.96 6.66
C ASN A 243 -7.16 -12.89 6.73
N PHE A 244 -7.81 -12.08 5.87
CA PHE A 244 -9.26 -12.02 5.79
C PHE A 244 -9.87 -13.40 5.49
N LEU A 245 -9.31 -14.14 4.53
CA LEU A 245 -9.78 -15.49 4.18
C LEU A 245 -9.60 -16.48 5.33
N GLU A 246 -8.40 -16.55 5.90
CA GLU A 246 -8.05 -17.48 6.98
C GLU A 246 -8.92 -17.22 8.23
N GLN A 247 -9.06 -15.96 8.64
CA GLN A 247 -9.89 -15.60 9.79
C GLN A 247 -11.38 -15.86 9.50
N SER A 248 -11.86 -15.61 8.29
CA SER A 248 -13.24 -15.95 7.91
C SER A 248 -13.50 -17.46 8.00
N GLN A 249 -12.54 -18.28 7.59
CA GLN A 249 -12.64 -19.75 7.71
C GLN A 249 -12.66 -20.21 9.17
N ILE A 250 -11.83 -19.60 10.03
CA ILE A 250 -11.84 -19.87 11.47
C ILE A 250 -13.22 -19.53 12.06
N LEU A 251 -13.76 -18.34 11.75
CA LEU A 251 -15.10 -17.95 12.19
C LEU A 251 -16.16 -18.95 11.72
N ILE A 252 -16.14 -19.38 10.45
CA ILE A 252 -17.05 -20.41 9.94
C ILE A 252 -16.96 -21.71 10.76
N GLN A 253 -15.75 -22.16 11.10
CA GLN A 253 -15.55 -23.36 11.91
C GLN A 253 -16.10 -23.20 13.33
N GLU A 254 -15.90 -22.04 13.96
CA GLU A 254 -16.45 -21.71 15.27
C GLU A 254 -17.98 -21.71 15.25
N LYS A 255 -18.58 -21.08 14.24
CA LYS A 255 -20.04 -21.06 14.09
C LYS A 255 -20.60 -22.45 13.79
N SER A 256 -19.89 -23.29 13.03
CA SER A 256 -20.28 -24.68 12.82
C SER A 256 -20.27 -25.48 14.13
N LYS A 257 -19.21 -25.35 14.93
CA LYS A 257 -19.13 -26.03 16.24
C LYS A 257 -20.26 -25.59 17.17
N PHE A 258 -20.58 -24.30 17.17
CA PHE A 258 -21.71 -23.77 17.92
C PHE A 258 -23.05 -24.39 17.48
N LEU A 259 -23.27 -24.54 16.17
CA LEU A 259 -24.47 -25.22 15.65
C LEU A 259 -24.50 -26.72 15.97
N ASP A 260 -23.34 -27.38 16.05
CA ASP A 260 -23.27 -28.80 16.42
C ASP A 260 -23.69 -29.04 17.88
N LEU A 261 -23.49 -28.08 18.78
CA LEU A 261 -24.07 -28.12 20.12
C LEU A 261 -25.60 -28.14 20.07
N LYS A 262 -26.21 -27.30 19.22
CA LYS A 262 -27.67 -27.29 19.01
C LYS A 262 -28.17 -28.58 18.38
N LYS A 263 -27.43 -29.17 17.44
CA LYS A 263 -27.75 -30.50 16.90
C LYS A 263 -27.64 -31.59 17.97
N ALA A 264 -26.68 -31.52 18.90
CA ALA A 264 -26.54 -32.49 19.98
C ALA A 264 -27.73 -32.43 20.96
N GLU A 265 -28.20 -31.23 21.32
CA GLU A 265 -29.42 -31.03 22.11
C GLU A 265 -30.63 -31.70 21.43
N LEU A 266 -30.80 -31.51 20.11
CA LEU A 266 -31.85 -32.15 19.32
C LEU A 266 -31.70 -33.68 19.27
N ARG A 267 -30.48 -34.18 19.09
CA ARG A 267 -30.18 -35.63 19.10
C ARG A 267 -30.55 -36.28 20.41
N LYS A 268 -30.27 -35.63 21.56
CA LYS A 268 -30.66 -36.14 22.88
C LYS A 268 -32.18 -36.32 22.99
N ARG A 269 -32.95 -35.32 22.54
CA ARG A 269 -34.42 -35.41 22.49
C ARG A 269 -34.90 -36.53 21.56
N ARG A 270 -34.29 -36.67 20.38
CA ARG A 270 -34.60 -37.74 19.42
C ARG A 270 -34.33 -39.14 19.99
N VAL A 271 -33.20 -39.36 20.65
CA VAL A 271 -32.86 -40.66 21.27
C VAL A 271 -33.88 -41.05 22.33
N GLN A 272 -34.31 -40.10 23.17
CA GLN A 272 -35.35 -40.37 24.16
C GLN A 272 -36.66 -40.85 23.51
N ILE A 273 -37.08 -40.20 22.42
CA ILE A 273 -38.29 -40.59 21.67
C ILE A 273 -38.15 -42.00 21.09
N LEU A 274 -36.99 -42.34 20.53
CA LEU A 274 -36.74 -43.67 19.97
C LEU A 274 -36.75 -44.75 21.06
N ASN A 275 -36.12 -44.50 22.21
CA ASN A 275 -36.11 -45.46 23.32
C ASN A 275 -37.53 -45.78 23.79
N VAL A 276 -38.37 -44.76 24.02
CA VAL A 276 -39.77 -44.98 24.40
C VAL A 276 -40.54 -45.75 23.33
N ARG A 277 -40.29 -45.45 22.05
CA ARG A 277 -40.94 -46.16 20.94
C ARG A 277 -40.56 -47.64 20.90
N GLU A 278 -39.29 -47.98 21.08
CA GLU A 278 -38.86 -49.38 21.07
C GLU A 278 -39.39 -50.13 22.31
N SER A 279 -39.35 -49.53 23.50
CA SER A 279 -39.95 -50.13 24.70
C SER A 279 -41.42 -50.49 24.51
N ILE A 280 -42.22 -49.60 23.89
CA ILE A 280 -43.64 -49.85 23.62
C ILE A 280 -43.85 -50.93 22.53
N LYS A 281 -42.88 -51.12 21.63
CA LYS A 281 -42.97 -52.13 20.56
C LYS A 281 -42.55 -53.53 21.01
N GLU A 282 -41.66 -53.60 22.00
CA GLU A 282 -41.13 -54.85 22.55
C GLU A 282 -42.02 -55.43 23.68
N ASP A 283 -42.93 -54.62 24.24
CA ASP A 283 -44.04 -55.03 25.11
C ASP A 283 -45.26 -55.52 24.31
#